data_AF-A0A4Q3F256-F1
#
_entry.id   AF-A0A4Q3F256-F1
#
_cell.length_a   1.000
_cell.length_b   1.000
_cell.length_c   1.000
_cell.angle_alpha   90.00
_cell.angle_beta   90.00
_cell.angle_gamma   90.00
#
_symmetry.space_group_name_H-M   'P 1'
#
loop_
_entity.id
_entity.type
_entity.pdbx_description
1 polymer ?
#
loop_
_entity_poly.entity_id
_entity_poly.type
_entity_poly.pdbx_seq_one_letter_code
_entity_poly.pdbx_strand_id
1 'polypeptide(L)'
;MNISTLKRVALATTVAAFIGNSANALTYTAIASGNFSSSTTWSGGNTPPNTLIGDIVIIPSGITVTLDQNQQLNGTLSNITVNGTLASSTTSRNALVLTAGSLAGNGMVDVDSMVLGLTAGFGFTGTINADRFTSMGSHVSSNASIVINSALELRNSDLDLGSGNLSLTSGATIVVSGGTMSTSGGMLSLTNDYNVIYRSNSANSGVELTGAGLNDVEINVPSSSSVTLNGDLTIDGTLTLTSGTLNTNNNDLFFIGNADFSNSGSGTISAGSNTSITITSANNFGGGLRFSSTGNTINDLNINMSNSSSRAMLASDLTLNGDLNLQAGRMDIGSNDLTVNGNLNGGSSNSYIITGNDGQLILSLGAGGSNTYYIGTDNNYAPAIVAGNNGSATGMVGVGVNTSVFAEGTANNGADLGSDQPLVDATWHVTSTATANIDLNLETMWSSDMEVNGFDRTMLYLSHYTSGNWDVNATASATTEANGMFSTKRNNITSLSPFAVMGQNANTTDVKNVLANNATITVYPNPAVNSISVNGNYNNAKIYDLNGKMIKASSMSNNSIIVSELPAGVYTILLNGDNGSATSRFVKQ
;
A
#
# COMPACT_ATOMS: atom_id res chain seq x y z
N MET A 1 42.25 -42.04 54.28
CA MET A 1 42.65 -43.44 54.49
C MET A 1 42.41 -44.19 53.17
N ASN A 2 43.52 -44.59 52.49
CA ASN A 2 43.73 -45.54 51.37
C ASN A 2 42.88 -45.38 50.08
N ILE A 3 43.43 -45.16 48.86
CA ILE A 3 44.62 -45.69 48.16
C ILE A 3 44.74 -47.22 48.24
N SER A 4 43.87 -47.94 47.52
CA SER A 4 44.20 -49.26 46.93
C SER A 4 43.06 -49.77 46.04
N THR A 5 43.13 -49.47 44.74
CA THR A 5 42.62 -50.33 43.65
C THR A 5 43.25 -49.89 42.32
N LEU A 6 44.58 -49.83 42.33
CA LEU A 6 45.40 -49.96 41.14
C LEU A 6 46.08 -51.34 41.24
N LYS A 7 46.19 -52.02 40.10
CA LYS A 7 46.92 -53.28 39.83
C LYS A 7 46.08 -54.56 39.94
N ARG A 8 45.48 -54.94 38.81
CA ARG A 8 45.62 -56.26 38.16
C ARG A 8 44.83 -56.23 36.85
N VAL A 9 45.47 -55.84 35.75
CA VAL A 9 45.46 -56.52 34.44
C VAL A 9 46.52 -55.79 33.60
N ALA A 10 47.70 -56.40 33.50
CA ALA A 10 48.68 -56.07 32.48
C ALA A 10 48.81 -57.30 31.57
N LEU A 11 48.85 -57.03 30.27
CA LEU A 11 49.50 -57.83 29.23
C LEU A 11 48.79 -59.14 28.80
N ALA A 12 47.90 -59.00 27.82
CA ALA A 12 47.72 -59.99 26.76
C ALA A 12 47.51 -59.24 25.43
N THR A 13 48.63 -58.98 24.77
CA THR A 13 48.69 -58.54 23.38
C THR A 13 48.32 -59.72 22.49
N THR A 14 47.14 -59.67 21.86
CA THR A 14 46.89 -60.41 20.62
C THR A 14 46.17 -59.49 19.66
N VAL A 15 46.97 -59.04 18.69
CA VAL A 15 46.65 -58.40 17.42
C VAL A 15 45.20 -58.63 16.98
N ALA A 16 44.29 -57.74 17.37
CA ALA A 16 43.20 -57.38 16.49
C ALA A 16 43.83 -56.42 15.49
N ALA A 17 44.01 -56.88 14.25
CA ALA A 17 44.31 -56.01 13.15
C ALA A 17 43.24 -54.90 13.16
N PHE A 18 43.63 -53.72 13.64
CA PHE A 18 43.05 -52.48 13.16
C PHE A 18 43.36 -52.49 11.66
N ILE A 19 42.46 -53.08 10.88
CA ILE A 19 42.21 -52.58 9.53
C ILE A 19 41.57 -51.22 9.78
N GLY A 20 42.41 -50.24 10.12
CA GLY A 20 42.09 -48.87 9.83
C GLY A 20 41.92 -48.88 8.32
N ASN A 21 40.66 -48.80 7.87
CA ASN A 21 40.37 -48.23 6.57
C ASN A 21 40.89 -46.79 6.64
N SER A 22 42.20 -46.65 6.43
CA SER A 22 42.78 -45.43 5.89
C SER A 22 42.12 -45.34 4.52
N ALA A 23 41.03 -44.57 4.45
CA ALA A 23 40.50 -44.14 3.17
C ALA A 23 41.66 -43.38 2.51
N ASN A 24 42.36 -44.05 1.60
CA ASN A 24 43.38 -43.40 0.80
C ASN A 24 42.64 -42.39 -0.07
N ALA A 25 43.02 -41.12 0.04
CA ALA A 25 42.58 -40.08 -0.88
C ALA A 25 42.85 -40.56 -2.31
N LEU A 26 41.81 -40.79 -3.10
CA LEU A 26 41.96 -41.20 -4.49
C LEU A 26 41.97 -39.96 -5.39
N THR A 27 42.82 -39.99 -6.42
CA THR A 27 42.83 -38.96 -7.47
C THR A 27 42.16 -39.50 -8.71
N TYR A 28 41.08 -38.84 -9.13
CA TYR A 28 40.30 -39.14 -10.31
C TYR A 28 40.60 -38.10 -11.39
N THR A 29 41.28 -38.51 -12.47
CA THR A 29 41.56 -37.62 -13.60
C THR A 29 40.68 -38.01 -14.78
N ALA A 30 39.90 -37.06 -15.29
CA ALA A 30 39.09 -37.30 -16.48
C ALA A 30 40.00 -37.48 -17.71
N ILE A 31 39.72 -38.50 -18.52
CA ILE A 31 40.47 -38.81 -19.76
C ILE A 31 39.61 -38.72 -21.02
N ALA A 32 38.29 -38.64 -20.85
CA ALA A 32 37.33 -38.48 -21.93
C ALA A 32 36.12 -37.68 -21.42
N SER A 33 35.43 -36.99 -22.32
CA SER A 33 34.17 -36.33 -21.99
C SER A 33 33.07 -37.37 -21.74
N GLY A 34 32.23 -37.13 -20.74
CA GLY A 34 31.19 -38.07 -20.35
C GLY A 34 30.59 -37.77 -18.99
N ASN A 35 29.69 -38.65 -18.54
CA ASN A 35 29.02 -38.50 -17.25
C ASN A 35 30.00 -38.66 -16.08
N PHE A 36 29.74 -37.94 -14.99
CA PHE A 36 30.53 -38.01 -13.75
C PHE A 36 30.48 -39.41 -13.14
N SER A 37 29.33 -40.09 -13.21
CA SER A 37 29.18 -41.47 -12.72
C SER A 37 29.74 -42.56 -13.67
N SER A 38 30.23 -42.22 -14.87
CA SER A 38 30.68 -43.21 -15.85
C SER A 38 32.15 -43.59 -15.66
N SER A 39 32.43 -44.91 -15.58
CA SER A 39 33.80 -45.42 -15.51
C SER A 39 34.66 -45.08 -16.73
N THR A 40 34.04 -44.85 -17.90
CA THR A 40 34.76 -44.47 -19.13
C THR A 40 35.31 -43.04 -19.10
N THR A 41 34.79 -42.20 -18.21
CA THR A 41 35.22 -40.81 -18.06
C THR A 41 36.58 -40.72 -17.37
N TRP A 42 36.90 -41.67 -16.48
CA TRP A 42 37.99 -41.55 -15.51
C TRP A 42 39.15 -42.50 -15.78
N SER A 43 40.37 -42.02 -15.55
CA SER A 43 41.58 -42.82 -15.62
C SER A 43 41.49 -44.06 -14.73
N GLY A 44 41.75 -45.24 -15.29
CA GLY A 44 41.73 -46.50 -14.55
C GLY A 44 40.33 -47.07 -14.28
N GLY A 45 39.26 -46.45 -14.80
CA GLY A 45 37.90 -46.99 -14.72
C GLY A 45 37.21 -46.83 -13.37
N ASN A 46 37.85 -46.21 -12.39
CA ASN A 46 37.25 -45.93 -11.08
C ASN A 46 36.47 -44.62 -11.12
N THR A 47 35.22 -44.64 -10.70
CA THR A 47 34.35 -43.45 -10.66
C THR A 47 34.50 -42.72 -9.31
N PRO A 48 34.55 -41.38 -9.29
CA PRO A 48 34.51 -40.64 -8.04
C PRO A 48 33.16 -40.86 -7.32
N PRO A 49 33.15 -40.87 -5.99
CA PRO A 49 31.92 -40.96 -5.22
C PRO A 49 31.07 -39.69 -5.35
N ASN A 50 29.77 -39.82 -5.13
CA ASN A 50 28.81 -38.69 -5.10
C ASN A 50 29.11 -37.67 -4.00
N THR A 51 29.73 -38.11 -2.90
CA THR A 51 30.25 -37.28 -1.82
C THR A 51 31.75 -37.51 -1.69
N LEU A 52 32.55 -36.49 -2.01
CA LEU A 52 34.00 -36.55 -1.86
C LEU A 52 34.38 -36.32 -0.39
N ILE A 53 35.14 -37.26 0.19
CA ILE A 53 35.63 -37.20 1.57
C ILE A 53 37.15 -37.43 1.56
N GLY A 54 37.89 -36.43 1.09
CA GLY A 54 39.34 -36.45 0.93
C GLY A 54 39.84 -36.75 -0.48
N ASP A 55 38.94 -36.99 -1.43
CA ASP A 55 39.27 -37.32 -2.81
C ASP A 55 39.61 -36.08 -3.66
N ILE A 56 40.42 -36.28 -4.70
CA ILE A 56 40.80 -35.25 -5.67
C ILE A 56 40.19 -35.58 -7.02
N VAL A 57 39.47 -34.64 -7.62
CA VAL A 57 38.93 -34.74 -8.98
C VAL A 57 39.62 -33.70 -9.86
N ILE A 58 40.10 -34.11 -11.03
CA ILE A 58 40.77 -33.25 -12.00
C ILE A 58 40.05 -33.39 -13.34
N ILE A 59 39.56 -32.27 -13.88
CA ILE A 59 38.97 -32.15 -15.21
C ILE A 59 39.94 -31.34 -16.08
N PRO A 60 40.76 -32.00 -16.93
CA PRO A 60 41.70 -31.32 -17.81
C PRO A 60 41.02 -30.41 -18.85
N SER A 61 41.79 -29.48 -19.41
CA SER A 61 41.32 -28.63 -20.51
C SER A 61 40.88 -29.47 -21.71
N GLY A 62 39.80 -29.06 -22.38
CA GLY A 62 39.22 -29.75 -23.53
C GLY A 62 38.31 -30.94 -23.18
N ILE A 63 38.15 -31.30 -21.90
CA ILE A 63 37.25 -32.36 -21.45
C ILE A 63 36.01 -31.75 -20.78
N THR A 64 34.83 -32.27 -21.14
CA THR A 64 33.55 -31.94 -20.51
C THR A 64 33.07 -33.12 -19.69
N VAL A 65 32.97 -32.92 -18.37
CA VAL A 65 32.33 -33.88 -17.47
C VAL A 65 30.93 -33.41 -17.13
N THR A 66 29.93 -34.26 -17.34
CA THR A 66 28.52 -33.94 -17.07
C THR A 66 28.08 -34.53 -15.73
N LEU A 67 27.62 -33.69 -14.81
CA LEU A 67 26.93 -34.10 -13.59
C LEU A 67 25.59 -34.73 -13.95
N ASP A 68 25.51 -36.04 -13.79
CA ASP A 68 24.29 -36.85 -13.89
C ASP A 68 23.66 -37.16 -12.51
N GLN A 69 24.32 -36.69 -11.45
CA GLN A 69 23.85 -36.68 -10.06
C GLN A 69 24.38 -35.42 -9.35
N ASN A 70 23.78 -35.05 -8.22
CA ASN A 70 24.35 -34.01 -7.35
C ASN A 70 25.74 -34.42 -6.87
N GLN A 71 26.69 -33.50 -6.97
CA GLN A 71 28.05 -33.71 -6.48
C GLN A 71 28.30 -32.92 -5.21
N GLN A 72 28.75 -33.60 -4.16
CA GLN A 72 29.01 -33.00 -2.86
C GLN A 72 30.49 -33.09 -2.48
N LEU A 73 31.04 -32.03 -1.90
CA LEU A 73 32.31 -32.04 -1.20
C LEU A 73 32.05 -31.76 0.28
N ASN A 74 32.32 -32.76 1.12
CA ASN A 74 32.09 -32.67 2.58
C ASN A 74 33.37 -32.95 3.39
N GLY A 75 34.47 -33.34 2.73
CA GLY A 75 35.79 -33.49 3.36
C GLY A 75 36.66 -32.24 3.18
N THR A 76 37.36 -31.82 4.22
CA THR A 76 38.28 -30.65 4.17
C THR A 76 39.47 -30.84 3.24
N LEU A 77 39.82 -32.09 2.94
CA LEU A 77 40.89 -32.46 2.00
C LEU A 77 40.37 -32.75 0.58
N SER A 78 39.04 -32.72 0.36
CA SER A 78 38.47 -32.93 -0.96
C SER A 78 38.82 -31.77 -1.88
N ASN A 79 39.15 -32.05 -3.14
CA ASN A 79 39.47 -31.00 -4.11
C ASN A 79 38.87 -31.32 -5.47
N ILE A 80 38.25 -30.33 -6.12
CA ILE A 80 37.91 -30.40 -7.55
C ILE A 80 38.70 -29.33 -8.29
N THR A 81 39.48 -29.73 -9.30
CA THR A 81 40.18 -28.82 -10.22
C THR A 81 39.54 -28.88 -11.61
N VAL A 82 38.96 -27.77 -12.06
CA VAL A 82 38.26 -27.67 -13.35
C VAL A 82 39.04 -26.75 -14.30
N ASN A 83 39.79 -27.35 -15.23
CA ASN A 83 40.45 -26.64 -16.33
C ASN A 83 39.72 -26.84 -17.67
N GLY A 84 38.87 -27.88 -17.77
CA GLY A 84 37.91 -28.09 -18.85
C GLY A 84 36.52 -27.55 -18.50
N THR A 85 35.48 -28.37 -18.68
CA THR A 85 34.11 -28.01 -18.34
C THR A 85 33.50 -29.03 -17.37
N LEU A 86 32.92 -28.55 -16.28
CA LEU A 86 32.01 -29.30 -15.42
C LEU A 86 30.59 -28.79 -15.70
N ALA A 87 29.79 -29.58 -16.40
CA ALA A 87 28.45 -29.19 -16.81
C ALA A 87 27.39 -29.98 -16.05
N SER A 88 26.19 -29.44 -15.83
CA SER A 88 25.03 -30.22 -15.39
C SER A 88 24.28 -30.81 -16.57
N SER A 89 23.68 -31.99 -16.39
CA SER A 89 22.78 -32.55 -17.39
C SER A 89 21.54 -31.67 -17.53
N THR A 90 21.16 -31.34 -18.77
CA THR A 90 19.97 -30.56 -19.09
C THR A 90 18.66 -31.23 -18.66
N THR A 91 18.67 -32.56 -18.42
CA THR A 91 17.47 -33.30 -17.98
C THR A 91 17.35 -33.42 -16.47
N SER A 92 18.48 -33.46 -15.76
CA SER A 92 18.53 -33.86 -14.35
C SER A 92 18.83 -32.70 -13.41
N ARG A 93 19.25 -31.53 -13.93
CA ARG A 93 19.38 -30.26 -13.18
C ARG A 93 20.17 -30.43 -11.88
N ASN A 94 21.31 -31.11 -11.98
CA ASN A 94 22.14 -31.48 -10.84
C ASN A 94 22.95 -30.30 -10.31
N ALA A 95 23.15 -30.31 -8.99
CA ALA A 95 23.85 -29.29 -8.23
C ALA A 95 25.30 -29.69 -7.91
N LEU A 96 26.17 -28.67 -7.81
CA LEU A 96 27.48 -28.76 -7.19
C LEU A 96 27.43 -28.13 -5.79
N VAL A 97 27.68 -28.93 -4.75
CA VAL A 97 27.55 -28.51 -3.35
C VAL A 97 28.90 -28.64 -2.65
N LEU A 98 29.48 -27.52 -2.25
CA LEU A 98 30.80 -27.44 -1.63
C LEU A 98 30.65 -27.04 -0.16
N THR A 99 30.49 -27.98 0.76
CA THR A 99 30.42 -27.68 2.21
C THR A 99 31.78 -27.74 2.91
N ALA A 100 32.76 -28.40 2.29
CA ALA A 100 34.16 -28.40 2.68
C ALA A 100 35.05 -28.65 1.44
N GLY A 101 36.37 -28.55 1.62
CA GLY A 101 37.34 -28.81 0.55
C GLY A 101 37.66 -27.58 -0.29
N SER A 102 38.11 -27.80 -1.52
CA SER A 102 38.48 -26.72 -2.44
C SER A 102 37.95 -26.91 -3.86
N LEU A 103 37.68 -25.77 -4.52
CA LEU A 103 37.45 -25.67 -5.96
C LEU A 103 38.55 -24.80 -6.56
N ALA A 104 39.24 -25.31 -7.57
CA ALA A 104 40.34 -24.64 -8.26
C ALA A 104 40.23 -24.80 -9.78
N GLY A 105 41.06 -24.05 -10.52
CA GLY A 105 41.11 -24.09 -11.98
C GLY A 105 40.59 -22.81 -12.63
N ASN A 106 40.60 -22.81 -13.96
CA ASN A 106 40.26 -21.66 -14.79
C ASN A 106 39.29 -22.00 -15.94
N GLY A 107 38.70 -23.20 -15.90
CA GLY A 107 37.76 -23.67 -16.91
C GLY A 107 36.34 -23.11 -16.75
N MET A 108 35.35 -23.93 -17.08
CA MET A 108 33.93 -23.58 -16.96
C MET A 108 33.22 -24.53 -15.99
N VAL A 109 32.44 -23.96 -15.08
CA VAL A 109 31.44 -24.68 -14.28
C VAL A 109 30.08 -24.17 -14.75
N ASP A 110 29.27 -25.04 -15.35
CA ASP A 110 27.97 -24.70 -15.92
C ASP A 110 26.91 -25.63 -15.32
N VAL A 111 26.32 -25.23 -14.20
CA VAL A 111 25.48 -26.12 -13.38
C VAL A 111 24.10 -25.53 -13.13
N ASP A 112 23.10 -26.37 -12.82
CA ASP A 112 21.79 -25.83 -12.42
C ASP A 112 21.92 -25.03 -11.12
N SER A 113 22.50 -25.64 -10.10
CA SER A 113 22.65 -25.03 -8.79
C SER A 113 24.07 -25.18 -8.27
N MET A 114 24.60 -24.12 -7.66
CA MET A 114 25.87 -24.13 -6.96
C MET A 114 25.67 -23.67 -5.52
N VAL A 115 26.14 -24.46 -4.56
CA VAL A 115 26.12 -24.11 -3.14
C VAL A 115 27.54 -24.01 -2.64
N LEU A 116 27.93 -22.81 -2.21
CA LEU A 116 29.21 -22.53 -1.60
C LEU A 116 29.04 -22.42 -0.10
N GLY A 117 29.40 -23.51 0.59
CA GLY A 117 29.48 -23.75 2.04
C GLY A 117 30.85 -23.48 2.67
N LEU A 118 31.82 -23.05 1.87
CA LEU A 118 33.24 -23.10 2.22
C LEU A 118 33.66 -21.95 3.15
N THR A 119 34.57 -22.23 4.09
CA THR A 119 35.26 -21.21 4.90
C THR A 119 36.62 -20.80 4.32
N ALA A 120 37.20 -21.63 3.45
CA ALA A 120 38.41 -21.40 2.68
C ALA A 120 38.43 -22.37 1.49
N GLY A 121 39.36 -22.19 0.54
CA GLY A 121 39.57 -23.14 -0.57
C GLY A 121 38.80 -22.83 -1.86
N PHE A 122 38.17 -21.65 -1.96
CA PHE A 122 37.64 -21.18 -3.23
C PHE A 122 38.73 -20.45 -4.04
N GLY A 123 39.47 -21.20 -4.86
CA GLY A 123 40.57 -20.71 -5.70
C GLY A 123 40.26 -20.72 -7.19
N PHE A 124 38.99 -20.84 -7.56
CA PHE A 124 38.55 -20.88 -8.95
C PHE A 124 38.60 -19.49 -9.59
N THR A 125 39.14 -19.42 -10.80
CA THR A 125 39.33 -18.17 -11.57
C THR A 125 38.64 -18.22 -12.94
N GLY A 126 37.93 -19.32 -13.21
CA GLY A 126 37.23 -19.54 -14.47
C GLY A 126 35.84 -18.90 -14.51
N THR A 127 34.99 -19.44 -15.37
CA THR A 127 33.59 -19.00 -15.51
C THR A 127 32.66 -19.94 -14.75
N ILE A 128 31.72 -19.37 -13.99
CA ILE A 128 30.63 -20.09 -13.34
C ILE A 128 29.32 -19.58 -13.93
N ASN A 129 28.56 -20.47 -14.55
CA ASN A 129 27.17 -20.25 -14.91
C ASN A 129 26.32 -21.09 -13.98
N ALA A 130 25.38 -20.46 -13.28
CA ALA A 130 24.44 -21.15 -12.42
C ALA A 130 23.04 -20.56 -12.57
N ASP A 131 22.00 -21.39 -12.63
CA ASP A 131 20.64 -20.88 -12.48
C ASP A 131 20.44 -20.37 -11.05
N ARG A 132 20.90 -21.14 -10.05
CA ARG A 132 20.90 -20.74 -8.65
C ARG A 132 22.27 -20.82 -8.02
N PHE A 133 22.73 -19.72 -7.42
CA PHE A 133 23.97 -19.66 -6.67
C PHE A 133 23.67 -19.33 -5.22
N THR A 134 24.08 -20.20 -4.29
CA THR A 134 23.88 -19.97 -2.86
C THR A 134 25.24 -19.82 -2.17
N SER A 135 25.46 -18.66 -1.57
CA SER A 135 26.56 -18.44 -0.63
C SER A 135 26.09 -18.73 0.80
N MET A 136 26.74 -19.68 1.47
CA MET A 136 26.51 -20.05 2.86
C MET A 136 27.88 -20.35 3.53
N GLY A 137 28.18 -19.79 4.69
CA GLY A 137 29.53 -19.91 5.27
C GLY A 137 30.04 -18.58 5.78
N SER A 138 31.23 -18.50 6.36
CA SER A 138 31.64 -17.26 7.03
C SER A 138 32.03 -16.14 6.07
N HIS A 139 32.68 -16.45 4.94
CA HIS A 139 33.14 -15.48 3.94
C HIS A 139 33.63 -16.21 2.69
N VAL A 140 33.20 -15.79 1.49
CA VAL A 140 33.64 -16.34 0.21
C VAL A 140 34.21 -15.21 -0.64
N SER A 141 35.53 -15.20 -0.86
CA SER A 141 36.15 -14.28 -1.83
C SER A 141 36.33 -14.99 -3.18
N SER A 142 35.68 -14.48 -4.21
CA SER A 142 35.66 -15.07 -5.55
C SER A 142 36.51 -14.28 -6.55
N ASN A 143 37.36 -14.99 -7.27
CA ASN A 143 38.08 -14.48 -8.45
C ASN A 143 37.46 -14.98 -9.77
N ALA A 144 36.32 -15.66 -9.71
CA ALA A 144 35.64 -16.21 -10.87
C ALA A 144 34.76 -15.18 -11.57
N SER A 145 34.47 -15.41 -12.85
CA SER A 145 33.39 -14.70 -13.56
C SER A 145 32.09 -15.49 -13.37
N ILE A 146 31.14 -14.93 -12.62
CA ILE A 146 29.89 -15.58 -12.23
C ILE A 146 28.72 -14.96 -13.01
N VAL A 147 27.91 -15.81 -13.64
CA VAL A 147 26.64 -15.46 -14.27
C VAL A 147 25.52 -16.22 -13.57
N ILE A 148 24.50 -15.49 -13.11
CA ILE A 148 23.36 -16.07 -12.40
C ILE A 148 22.10 -15.89 -13.24
N ASN A 149 21.46 -17.00 -13.60
CA ASN A 149 20.31 -16.98 -14.51
C ASN A 149 18.95 -16.83 -13.80
N SER A 150 18.88 -17.13 -12.50
CA SER A 150 17.60 -17.09 -11.76
C SER A 150 17.72 -16.54 -10.36
N ALA A 151 18.59 -17.06 -9.50
CA ALA A 151 18.66 -16.59 -8.12
C ALA A 151 20.04 -16.62 -7.48
N LEU A 152 20.39 -15.53 -6.80
CA LEU A 152 21.54 -15.44 -5.88
C LEU A 152 21.03 -15.46 -4.45
N GLU A 153 21.38 -16.46 -3.67
CA GLU A 153 21.01 -16.55 -2.25
C GLU A 153 22.20 -16.26 -1.34
N LEU A 154 22.09 -15.21 -0.51
CA LEU A 154 23.08 -14.82 0.49
C LEU A 154 22.64 -15.28 1.88
N ARG A 155 23.09 -16.46 2.30
CA ARG A 155 22.62 -17.13 3.52
C ARG A 155 23.69 -17.09 4.62
N ASN A 156 23.60 -16.08 5.50
CA ASN A 156 24.55 -15.86 6.60
C ASN A 156 26.03 -15.84 6.17
N SER A 157 26.32 -15.35 4.97
CA SER A 157 27.65 -15.33 4.38
C SER A 157 27.92 -14.04 3.60
N ASP A 158 29.15 -13.55 3.68
CA ASP A 158 29.62 -12.46 2.84
C ASP A 158 30.18 -13.03 1.53
N LEU A 159 29.52 -12.72 0.40
CA LEU A 159 30.07 -12.98 -0.92
C LEU A 159 30.87 -11.76 -1.36
N ASP A 160 32.19 -11.89 -1.33
CA ASP A 160 33.13 -10.87 -1.76
C ASP A 160 33.65 -11.14 -3.17
N LEU A 161 33.54 -10.16 -4.06
CA LEU A 161 34.14 -10.22 -5.39
C LEU A 161 35.57 -9.69 -5.30
N GLY A 162 36.53 -10.61 -5.12
CA GLY A 162 37.95 -10.33 -5.00
C GLY A 162 38.50 -9.65 -6.25
N SER A 163 38.79 -10.43 -7.30
CA SER A 163 39.09 -9.91 -8.66
C SER A 163 38.10 -10.43 -9.73
N GLY A 164 37.09 -11.19 -9.27
CA GLY A 164 36.09 -11.79 -10.13
C GLY A 164 35.01 -10.80 -10.58
N ASN A 165 34.07 -11.30 -11.37
CA ASN A 165 32.92 -10.53 -11.84
C ASN A 165 31.64 -11.26 -11.45
N LEU A 166 30.56 -10.51 -11.18
CA LEU A 166 29.22 -11.06 -11.01
C LEU A 166 28.24 -10.31 -11.90
N SER A 167 27.44 -11.07 -12.64
CA SER A 167 26.34 -10.53 -13.46
C SER A 167 25.07 -11.35 -13.26
N LEU A 168 23.94 -10.68 -13.37
CA LEU A 168 22.61 -11.27 -13.32
C LEU A 168 21.99 -11.24 -14.71
N THR A 169 21.31 -12.30 -15.14
CA THR A 169 20.44 -12.22 -16.31
C THR A 169 19.17 -11.44 -15.97
N SER A 170 18.50 -10.89 -16.98
CA SER A 170 17.22 -10.19 -16.80
C SER A 170 16.20 -11.08 -16.08
N GLY A 171 15.55 -10.52 -15.05
CA GLY A 171 14.56 -11.16 -14.20
C GLY A 171 15.12 -11.99 -13.04
N ALA A 172 16.44 -12.06 -12.87
CA ALA A 172 17.03 -12.80 -11.74
C ALA A 172 16.79 -12.09 -10.40
N THR A 173 16.81 -12.86 -9.31
CA THR A 173 16.49 -12.36 -7.96
C THR A 173 17.67 -12.55 -7.00
N ILE A 174 18.06 -11.49 -6.29
CA ILE A 174 18.93 -11.60 -5.11
C ILE A 174 18.06 -11.83 -3.88
N VAL A 175 18.33 -12.90 -3.14
CA VAL A 175 17.66 -13.22 -1.88
C VAL A 175 18.65 -13.03 -0.74
N VAL A 176 18.42 -12.02 0.09
CA VAL A 176 19.21 -11.71 1.27
C VAL A 176 18.61 -12.42 2.48
N SER A 177 19.37 -13.35 3.07
CA SER A 177 18.96 -14.14 4.24
C SER A 177 20.10 -14.20 5.26
N GLY A 178 20.54 -13.03 5.71
CA GLY A 178 21.60 -12.83 6.71
C GLY A 178 23.02 -12.72 6.15
N GLY A 179 23.22 -12.89 4.84
CA GLY A 179 24.51 -12.65 4.17
C GLY A 179 24.60 -11.26 3.54
N THR A 180 25.78 -10.87 3.09
CA THR A 180 26.04 -9.61 2.37
C THR A 180 26.78 -9.84 1.06
N MET A 181 26.85 -8.81 0.23
CA MET A 181 27.67 -8.78 -0.97
C MET A 181 28.64 -7.60 -0.92
N SER A 182 29.89 -7.83 -1.28
CA SER A 182 30.92 -6.78 -1.34
C SER A 182 31.80 -6.94 -2.58
N THR A 183 32.57 -5.89 -2.87
CA THR A 183 33.60 -5.92 -3.91
C THR A 183 34.93 -5.48 -3.30
N SER A 184 35.98 -6.30 -3.45
CA SER A 184 37.34 -6.04 -2.95
C SER A 184 38.36 -5.90 -4.09
N GLY A 185 37.87 -5.59 -5.30
CA GLY A 185 38.66 -5.45 -6.53
C GLY A 185 37.96 -5.99 -7.78
N GLY A 186 36.89 -6.77 -7.62
CA GLY A 186 36.07 -7.31 -8.68
C GLY A 186 34.98 -6.35 -9.17
N MET A 187 34.21 -6.78 -10.19
CA MET A 187 33.12 -6.00 -10.78
C MET A 187 31.76 -6.64 -10.50
N LEU A 188 30.83 -5.83 -9.99
CA LEU A 188 29.43 -6.18 -9.84
C LEU A 188 28.60 -5.48 -10.93
N SER A 189 27.94 -6.25 -11.80
CA SER A 189 27.15 -5.73 -12.91
C SER A 189 25.65 -5.94 -12.66
N LEU A 190 25.00 -4.91 -12.09
CA LEU A 190 23.57 -4.88 -11.77
C LEU A 190 22.80 -3.96 -12.74
N THR A 191 22.97 -4.19 -14.05
CA THR A 191 22.43 -3.34 -15.12
C THR A 191 21.23 -3.96 -15.86
N ASN A 192 21.11 -5.29 -15.85
CA ASN A 192 19.91 -5.97 -16.35
C ASN A 192 18.84 -5.93 -15.27
N ASP A 193 17.56 -5.91 -15.66
CA ASP A 193 16.44 -5.94 -14.72
C ASP A 193 16.60 -7.10 -13.73
N TYR A 194 16.52 -6.81 -12.43
CA TYR A 194 16.65 -7.79 -11.37
C TYR A 194 15.83 -7.39 -10.14
N ASN A 195 15.58 -8.36 -9.27
CA ASN A 195 14.75 -8.18 -8.08
C ASN A 195 15.53 -8.46 -6.81
N VAL A 196 15.09 -7.91 -5.68
CA VAL A 196 15.69 -8.16 -4.36
C VAL A 196 14.64 -8.57 -3.35
N ILE A 197 14.90 -9.64 -2.60
CA ILE A 197 14.04 -10.11 -1.51
C ILE A 197 14.86 -10.20 -0.23
N TYR A 198 14.45 -9.49 0.81
CA TYR A 198 14.99 -9.69 2.17
C TYR A 198 14.14 -10.70 2.93
N ARG A 199 14.78 -11.70 3.54
CA ARG A 199 14.13 -12.77 4.30
C ARG A 199 14.85 -13.07 5.61
N SER A 200 14.14 -13.81 6.47
CA SER A 200 14.62 -14.50 7.68
C SER A 200 14.88 -13.64 8.92
N ASN A 201 15.64 -12.54 8.84
CA ASN A 201 16.02 -11.72 10.01
C ASN A 201 16.13 -10.24 9.64
N SER A 202 16.36 -9.38 10.64
CA SER A 202 16.78 -8.00 10.38
C SER A 202 18.06 -7.96 9.55
N ALA A 203 18.15 -6.96 8.66
CA ALA A 203 19.29 -6.76 7.78
C ALA A 203 19.54 -5.27 7.56
N ASN A 204 20.75 -4.93 7.14
CA ASN A 204 21.04 -3.63 6.54
C ASN A 204 21.14 -3.83 5.02
N SER A 205 20.62 -2.89 4.24
CA SER A 205 20.75 -2.98 2.79
C SER A 205 22.21 -2.79 2.35
N GLY A 206 22.62 -3.49 1.32
CA GLY A 206 23.94 -3.37 0.71
C GLY A 206 23.88 -2.91 -0.74
N VAL A 207 24.91 -3.29 -1.49
CA VAL A 207 25.06 -3.00 -2.92
C VAL A 207 23.97 -3.64 -3.79
N GLU A 208 23.22 -4.61 -3.26
CA GLU A 208 22.10 -5.22 -3.96
C GLU A 208 20.97 -4.22 -4.30
N LEU A 209 20.84 -3.11 -3.57
CA LEU A 209 19.82 -2.08 -3.84
C LEU A 209 20.32 -0.88 -4.67
N THR A 210 21.57 -0.89 -5.14
CA THR A 210 22.17 0.29 -5.80
C THR A 210 22.30 0.15 -7.33
N GLY A 211 21.94 -1.00 -7.88
CA GLY A 211 22.04 -1.28 -9.32
C GLY A 211 20.99 -0.56 -10.15
N ALA A 212 21.39 -0.09 -11.34
CA ALA A 212 20.49 0.59 -12.28
C ALA A 212 19.38 -0.31 -12.84
N GLY A 213 19.56 -1.64 -12.79
CA GLY A 213 18.54 -2.62 -13.16
C GLY A 213 17.59 -3.02 -12.02
N LEU A 214 17.65 -2.37 -10.84
CA LEU A 214 16.78 -2.76 -9.73
C LEU A 214 15.31 -2.50 -10.10
N ASN A 215 14.51 -3.57 -10.13
CA ASN A 215 13.11 -3.54 -10.50
C ASN A 215 12.21 -3.74 -9.26
N ASP A 216 12.02 -4.97 -8.80
CA ASP A 216 11.16 -5.26 -7.64
C ASP A 216 11.96 -5.40 -6.34
N VAL A 217 11.38 -4.92 -5.23
CA VAL A 217 11.92 -5.09 -3.88
C VAL A 217 10.85 -5.69 -2.96
N GLU A 218 11.14 -6.82 -2.32
CA GLU A 218 10.27 -7.43 -1.32
C GLU A 218 10.93 -7.45 0.05
N ILE A 219 10.21 -6.92 1.05
CA ILE A 219 10.55 -7.06 2.47
C ILE A 219 9.67 -8.15 3.07
N ASN A 220 10.30 -9.29 3.39
CA ASN A 220 9.64 -10.48 3.93
C ASN A 220 10.45 -11.06 5.10
N VAL A 221 10.72 -10.18 6.05
CA VAL A 221 11.39 -10.51 7.32
C VAL A 221 10.33 -10.68 8.42
N PRO A 222 10.65 -11.34 9.55
CA PRO A 222 9.70 -11.47 10.66
C PRO A 222 9.09 -10.12 11.07
N SER A 223 7.86 -10.11 11.58
CA SER A 223 7.13 -8.86 11.91
C SER A 223 7.84 -7.97 12.94
N SER A 224 8.72 -8.53 13.78
CA SER A 224 9.55 -7.81 14.75
C SER A 224 10.92 -7.38 14.20
N SER A 225 11.22 -7.72 12.95
CA SER A 225 12.50 -7.45 12.28
C SER A 225 12.38 -6.29 11.29
N SER A 226 13.52 -5.70 10.96
CA SER A 226 13.58 -4.59 10.01
C SER A 226 14.71 -4.74 9.00
N VAL A 227 14.47 -4.24 7.79
CA VAL A 227 15.52 -3.98 6.81
C VAL A 227 15.83 -2.49 6.87
N THR A 228 17.05 -2.14 7.27
CA THR A 228 17.49 -0.76 7.43
C THR A 228 18.27 -0.32 6.20
N LEU A 229 17.84 0.76 5.56
CA LEU A 229 18.52 1.31 4.39
C LEU A 229 19.87 1.93 4.78
N ASN A 230 20.92 1.63 4.00
CA ASN A 230 22.23 2.26 4.07
C ASN A 230 22.41 3.41 3.06
N GLY A 231 21.45 3.61 2.18
CA GLY A 231 21.42 4.66 1.17
C GLY A 231 20.02 4.78 0.57
N ASP A 232 19.82 5.76 -0.30
CA ASP A 232 18.54 5.98 -0.96
C ASP A 232 18.08 4.75 -1.76
N LEU A 233 16.77 4.55 -1.82
CA LEU A 233 16.18 3.44 -2.56
C LEU A 233 15.38 3.99 -3.75
N THR A 234 15.80 3.60 -4.96
CA THR A 234 15.05 3.86 -6.19
C THR A 234 14.37 2.57 -6.64
N ILE A 235 13.06 2.64 -6.86
CA ILE A 235 12.23 1.53 -7.32
C ILE A 235 11.64 1.90 -8.69
N ASP A 236 11.78 1.01 -9.67
CA ASP A 236 11.11 1.11 -11.00
C ASP A 236 9.99 0.06 -11.16
N GLY A 237 10.10 -1.07 -10.45
CA GLY A 237 9.06 -2.10 -10.36
C GLY A 237 8.18 -1.94 -9.12
N THR A 238 7.91 -3.03 -8.41
CA THR A 238 7.01 -3.03 -7.24
C THR A 238 7.79 -3.09 -5.92
N LEU A 239 7.48 -2.17 -5.00
CA LEU A 239 7.82 -2.34 -3.59
C LEU A 239 6.73 -3.16 -2.89
N THR A 240 7.10 -4.33 -2.35
CA THR A 240 6.19 -5.21 -1.60
C THR A 240 6.64 -5.34 -0.15
N LEU A 241 5.78 -4.97 0.79
CA LEU A 241 6.02 -5.15 2.23
C LEU A 241 5.18 -6.32 2.76
N THR A 242 5.61 -7.55 2.43
CA THR A 242 4.94 -8.79 2.87
C THR A 242 4.81 -8.84 4.39
N SER A 243 5.91 -8.58 5.12
CA SER A 243 5.95 -8.49 6.58
C SER A 243 7.21 -7.76 7.07
N GLY A 244 7.22 -7.37 8.35
CA GLY A 244 8.37 -6.66 8.95
C GLY A 244 8.35 -5.15 8.68
N THR A 245 9.50 -4.49 8.81
CA THR A 245 9.61 -3.04 8.61
C THR A 245 10.72 -2.70 7.61
N LEU A 246 10.43 -1.86 6.62
CA LEU A 246 11.45 -1.13 5.86
C LEU A 246 11.80 0.14 6.64
N ASN A 247 12.95 0.16 7.30
CA ASN A 247 13.45 1.35 7.99
C ASN A 247 14.28 2.18 7.02
N THR A 248 13.82 3.39 6.68
CA THR A 248 14.51 4.24 5.71
C THR A 248 15.81 4.80 6.25
N ASN A 249 15.98 4.84 7.58
CA ASN A 249 17.20 5.34 8.23
C ASN A 249 17.60 6.74 7.73
N ASN A 250 16.61 7.61 7.49
CA ASN A 250 16.76 8.95 6.94
C ASN A 250 17.22 9.04 5.48
N ASN A 251 17.24 7.93 4.74
CA ASN A 251 17.45 7.93 3.30
C ASN A 251 16.12 8.14 2.56
N ASP A 252 16.22 8.56 1.30
CA ASP A 252 15.07 8.90 0.46
C ASP A 252 14.51 7.68 -0.27
N LEU A 253 13.21 7.75 -0.61
CA LEU A 253 12.53 6.77 -1.46
C LEU A 253 12.11 7.42 -2.77
N PHE A 254 12.48 6.80 -3.88
CA PHE A 254 12.12 7.23 -5.23
C PHE A 254 11.30 6.15 -5.93
N PHE A 255 10.07 6.48 -6.33
CA PHE A 255 9.24 5.66 -7.20
C PHE A 255 9.27 6.27 -8.60
N ILE A 256 9.97 5.62 -9.52
CA ILE A 256 10.24 6.12 -10.88
C ILE A 256 9.59 5.23 -11.94
N GLY A 257 9.63 5.66 -13.20
CA GLY A 257 9.20 4.85 -14.35
C GLY A 257 7.81 4.23 -14.16
N ASN A 258 7.73 2.92 -14.01
CA ASN A 258 6.48 2.19 -13.82
C ASN A 258 6.25 1.72 -12.38
N ALA A 259 6.88 2.36 -11.40
CA ALA A 259 6.91 1.86 -10.04
C ALA A 259 5.52 1.76 -9.41
N ASP A 260 5.36 0.75 -8.55
CA ASP A 260 4.13 0.46 -7.83
C ASP A 260 4.43 0.19 -6.34
N PHE A 261 3.42 0.36 -5.50
CA PHE A 261 3.39 -0.12 -4.14
C PHE A 261 2.33 -1.22 -4.01
N SER A 262 2.74 -2.41 -3.57
CA SER A 262 1.86 -3.57 -3.51
C SER A 262 0.71 -3.40 -2.51
N ASN A 263 -0.49 -3.85 -2.88
CA ASN A 263 -1.63 -4.00 -1.95
C ASN A 263 -1.55 -5.27 -1.07
N SER A 264 -0.47 -6.04 -1.19
CA SER A 264 -0.29 -7.27 -0.44
C SER A 264 0.58 -7.05 0.80
N GLY A 265 0.37 -7.90 1.82
CA GLY A 265 1.23 -7.94 3.00
C GLY A 265 0.84 -6.99 4.14
N SER A 266 1.53 -7.15 5.27
CA SER A 266 1.30 -6.41 6.52
C SER A 266 2.50 -5.58 6.99
N GLY A 267 3.62 -5.58 6.25
CA GLY A 267 4.83 -4.84 6.61
C GLY A 267 4.72 -3.33 6.44
N THR A 268 5.51 -2.57 7.20
CA THR A 268 5.40 -1.11 7.28
C THR A 268 6.68 -0.41 6.85
N ILE A 269 6.58 0.87 6.52
CA ILE A 269 7.70 1.79 6.38
C ILE A 269 7.93 2.46 7.74
N SER A 270 9.18 2.54 8.19
CA SER A 270 9.56 3.39 9.31
C SER A 270 10.51 4.46 8.79
N ALA A 271 10.02 5.67 8.65
CA ALA A 271 10.77 6.82 8.18
C ALA A 271 11.07 7.81 9.30
N GLY A 272 12.09 8.64 9.07
CA GLY A 272 12.45 9.75 9.95
C GLY A 272 12.32 11.09 9.24
N SER A 273 12.40 12.17 10.00
CA SER A 273 12.17 13.56 9.55
C SER A 273 13.09 14.07 8.43
N ASN A 274 14.12 13.31 8.06
CA ASN A 274 15.05 13.66 6.99
C ASN A 274 14.78 12.89 5.69
N THR A 275 14.01 11.81 5.75
CA THR A 275 13.61 11.04 4.56
C THR A 275 12.65 11.87 3.73
N SER A 276 12.85 11.96 2.44
CA SER A 276 11.89 12.47 1.48
C SER A 276 11.36 11.33 0.60
N ILE A 277 10.12 11.47 0.13
CA ILE A 277 9.52 10.52 -0.80
C ILE A 277 9.19 11.24 -2.08
N THR A 278 9.69 10.73 -3.20
CA THR A 278 9.43 11.28 -4.53
C THR A 278 8.75 10.25 -5.41
N ILE A 279 7.59 10.61 -5.96
CA ILE A 279 6.78 9.75 -6.81
C ILE A 279 6.65 10.39 -8.18
N THR A 280 7.32 9.77 -9.16
CA THR A 280 7.29 10.11 -10.59
C THR A 280 6.73 9.00 -11.47
N SER A 281 6.25 7.92 -10.84
CA SER A 281 5.68 6.75 -11.52
C SER A 281 4.55 7.13 -12.50
N ALA A 282 4.46 6.36 -13.59
CA ALA A 282 3.36 6.40 -14.53
C ALA A 282 2.13 5.59 -14.07
N ASN A 283 2.32 4.61 -13.18
CA ASN A 283 1.28 3.70 -12.73
C ASN A 283 0.44 4.29 -11.60
N ASN A 284 -0.81 3.83 -11.49
CA ASN A 284 -1.56 3.97 -10.25
C ASN A 284 -0.99 2.98 -9.24
N PHE A 285 -0.79 3.41 -8.00
CA PHE A 285 -0.38 2.48 -6.96
C PHE A 285 -1.51 1.50 -6.66
N GLY A 286 -1.19 0.21 -6.61
CA GLY A 286 -2.13 -0.85 -6.24
C GLY A 286 -2.47 -0.82 -4.75
N GLY A 287 -1.54 -0.42 -3.90
CA GLY A 287 -1.68 -0.28 -2.45
C GLY A 287 -1.15 1.05 -1.91
N GLY A 288 -1.47 1.37 -0.64
CA GLY A 288 -1.04 2.61 0.00
C GLY A 288 0.25 2.49 0.78
N LEU A 289 1.06 3.56 0.74
CA LEU A 289 2.22 3.74 1.60
C LEU A 289 1.77 3.63 3.05
N ARG A 290 2.23 2.56 3.71
CA ARG A 290 1.85 2.23 5.10
C ARG A 290 3.02 2.47 6.02
N PHE A 291 2.91 3.48 6.89
CA PHE A 291 3.93 3.79 7.87
C PHE A 291 3.66 3.10 9.22
N SER A 292 4.73 2.89 9.98
CA SER A 292 4.65 2.46 11.38
C SER A 292 4.19 3.63 12.24
N SER A 293 3.55 3.34 13.38
CA SER A 293 3.01 4.38 14.28
C SER A 293 4.08 5.29 14.90
N THR A 294 5.36 4.91 14.85
CA THR A 294 6.49 5.70 15.38
C THR A 294 7.41 6.22 14.27
N GLY A 295 7.16 5.86 13.02
CA GLY A 295 8.00 6.18 11.87
C GLY A 295 7.20 6.76 10.71
N ASN A 296 6.20 7.57 11.02
CA ASN A 296 5.29 8.22 10.08
C ASN A 296 5.55 9.73 9.94
N THR A 297 6.80 10.14 10.14
CA THR A 297 7.25 11.51 9.88
C THR A 297 8.33 11.48 8.81
N ILE A 298 8.17 12.29 7.77
CA ILE A 298 9.13 12.48 6.69
C ILE A 298 9.46 13.98 6.53
N ASN A 299 10.48 14.31 5.76
CA ASN A 299 10.80 15.67 5.35
C ASN A 299 9.79 16.15 4.30
N ASP A 300 10.00 15.78 3.04
CA ASP A 300 9.20 16.24 1.91
C ASP A 300 8.44 15.09 1.23
N LEU A 301 7.27 15.42 0.68
CA LEU A 301 6.53 14.54 -0.23
C LEU A 301 6.38 15.23 -1.60
N ASN A 302 6.95 14.61 -2.64
CA ASN A 302 6.94 15.13 -4.00
C ASN A 302 6.08 14.24 -4.90
N ILE A 303 4.98 14.80 -5.42
CA ILE A 303 4.06 14.13 -6.34
C ILE A 303 4.19 14.77 -7.73
N ASN A 304 4.82 14.06 -8.65
CA ASN A 304 5.00 14.46 -10.05
C ASN A 304 4.83 13.25 -10.96
N MET A 305 3.69 12.59 -10.84
CA MET A 305 3.36 11.39 -11.61
C MET A 305 3.19 11.73 -13.09
N SER A 306 3.41 10.76 -13.97
CA SER A 306 3.41 11.00 -15.42
C SER A 306 2.04 11.39 -16.02
N ASN A 307 0.95 11.19 -15.27
CA ASN A 307 -0.41 11.51 -15.71
C ASN A 307 -1.21 12.15 -14.57
N SER A 308 -2.03 13.17 -14.88
CA SER A 308 -2.89 13.88 -13.92
C SER A 308 -4.01 13.04 -13.31
N SER A 309 -4.34 11.91 -13.93
CA SER A 309 -5.30 10.94 -13.37
C SER A 309 -4.63 9.79 -12.60
N SER A 310 -3.30 9.64 -12.66
CA SER A 310 -2.60 8.65 -11.86
C SER A 310 -2.64 9.02 -10.39
N ARG A 311 -2.75 8.00 -9.52
CA ARG A 311 -2.80 8.17 -8.07
C ARG A 311 -1.72 7.37 -7.35
N ALA A 312 -1.10 7.98 -6.35
CA ALA A 312 -0.46 7.29 -5.23
C ALA A 312 -1.41 7.28 -4.04
N MET A 313 -1.19 6.40 -3.06
CA MET A 313 -2.10 6.22 -1.92
C MET A 313 -1.34 6.25 -0.59
N LEU A 314 -1.95 6.78 0.48
CA LEU A 314 -1.56 6.53 1.87
C LEU A 314 -2.45 5.44 2.46
N ALA A 315 -1.87 4.61 3.33
CA ALA A 315 -2.58 3.62 4.13
C ALA A 315 -2.42 3.86 5.65
N SER A 316 -1.89 5.01 6.04
CA SER A 316 -1.74 5.48 7.42
C SER A 316 -1.57 6.99 7.45
N ASP A 317 -1.80 7.61 8.60
CA ASP A 317 -1.49 9.04 8.80
C ASP A 317 -0.01 9.32 8.56
N LEU A 318 0.27 10.49 7.98
CA LEU A 318 1.61 10.94 7.65
C LEU A 318 1.82 12.40 8.05
N THR A 319 2.97 12.69 8.66
CA THR A 319 3.41 14.06 8.95
C THR A 319 4.62 14.43 8.11
N LEU A 320 4.56 15.57 7.44
CA LEU A 320 5.68 16.18 6.73
C LEU A 320 6.26 17.29 7.60
N ASN A 321 7.56 17.22 7.88
CA ASN A 321 8.28 18.32 8.52
C ASN A 321 8.64 19.44 7.54
N GLY A 322 8.80 19.08 6.27
CA GLY A 322 9.04 19.99 5.16
C GLY A 322 7.82 20.13 4.27
N ASP A 323 8.06 20.21 2.97
CA ASP A 323 7.11 20.65 1.95
C ASP A 323 6.31 19.48 1.34
N LEU A 324 5.06 19.79 0.97
CA LEU A 324 4.27 18.99 0.05
C LEU A 324 4.29 19.65 -1.33
N ASN A 325 4.85 18.97 -2.32
CA ASN A 325 4.96 19.47 -3.69
C ASN A 325 4.02 18.70 -4.63
N LEU A 326 3.00 19.37 -5.16
CA LEU A 326 1.98 18.81 -6.05
C LEU A 326 2.14 19.36 -7.48
N GLN A 327 2.78 18.58 -8.36
CA GLN A 327 3.04 19.00 -9.75
C GLN A 327 2.11 18.31 -10.74
N ALA A 328 2.00 16.98 -10.65
CA ALA A 328 1.17 16.15 -11.53
C ALA A 328 0.74 14.86 -10.81
N GLY A 329 -0.49 14.41 -11.06
CA GLY A 329 -1.06 13.23 -10.42
C GLY A 329 -1.58 13.51 -9.01
N ARG A 330 -2.20 12.50 -8.41
CA ARG A 330 -3.00 12.64 -7.20
C ARG A 330 -2.41 11.85 -6.05
N MET A 331 -2.63 12.33 -4.83
CA MET A 331 -2.34 11.58 -3.62
C MET A 331 -3.64 11.27 -2.90
N ASP A 332 -4.03 10.01 -2.87
CA ASP A 332 -5.22 9.55 -2.19
C ASP A 332 -4.90 9.19 -0.74
N ILE A 333 -5.43 9.98 0.20
CA ILE A 333 -5.21 9.74 1.63
C ILE A 333 -6.35 8.94 2.25
N GLY A 334 -7.45 8.69 1.53
CA GLY A 334 -8.61 7.98 2.07
C GLY A 334 -9.07 8.60 3.39
N SER A 335 -9.20 7.77 4.43
CA SER A 335 -9.58 8.20 5.79
C SER A 335 -8.40 8.62 6.67
N ASN A 336 -7.20 8.73 6.11
CA ASN A 336 -5.99 9.08 6.86
C ASN A 336 -5.75 10.60 6.83
N ASP A 337 -4.96 11.08 7.78
CA ASP A 337 -4.54 12.46 7.85
C ASP A 337 -3.15 12.68 7.21
N LEU A 338 -3.05 13.73 6.41
CA LEU A 338 -1.78 14.25 5.89
C LEU A 338 -1.50 15.61 6.50
N THR A 339 -0.57 15.65 7.46
CA THR A 339 -0.16 16.89 8.13
C THR A 339 1.07 17.48 7.44
N VAL A 340 1.03 18.76 7.08
CA VAL A 340 2.16 19.48 6.46
C VAL A 340 2.61 20.62 7.38
N ASN A 341 3.85 20.54 7.87
CA ASN A 341 4.45 21.57 8.71
C ASN A 341 5.29 22.59 7.90
N GLY A 342 5.70 22.24 6.68
CA GLY A 342 6.33 23.16 5.73
C GLY A 342 5.32 23.81 4.78
N ASN A 343 5.75 24.07 3.55
CA ASN A 343 4.94 24.72 2.53
C ASN A 343 4.14 23.71 1.71
N LEU A 344 3.01 24.18 1.20
CA LEU A 344 2.22 23.48 0.21
C LEU A 344 2.40 24.18 -1.15
N ASN A 345 3.12 23.53 -2.06
CA ASN A 345 3.49 24.10 -3.35
C ASN A 345 2.76 23.41 -4.50
N GLY A 346 2.39 24.18 -5.53
CA GLY A 346 1.71 23.68 -6.71
C GLY A 346 0.21 23.48 -6.48
N GLY A 347 -0.33 22.35 -6.93
CA GLY A 347 -1.74 22.01 -6.79
C GLY A 347 -2.65 22.59 -7.89
N SER A 348 -3.50 21.75 -8.46
CA SER A 348 -4.47 22.11 -9.51
C SER A 348 -5.49 20.98 -9.73
N SER A 349 -6.39 21.13 -10.70
CA SER A 349 -7.22 20.02 -11.17
C SER A 349 -6.44 18.84 -11.74
N ASN A 350 -5.15 19.03 -12.09
CA ASN A 350 -4.25 17.99 -12.55
C ASN A 350 -3.37 17.38 -11.43
N SER A 351 -3.35 17.99 -10.24
CA SER A 351 -2.61 17.47 -9.10
C SER A 351 -3.20 17.94 -7.78
N TYR A 352 -3.79 17.02 -7.02
CA TYR A 352 -4.48 17.33 -5.78
C TYR A 352 -4.55 16.12 -4.87
N ILE A 353 -4.93 16.35 -3.62
CA ILE A 353 -5.14 15.33 -2.60
C ILE A 353 -6.57 14.80 -2.67
N ILE A 354 -6.76 13.50 -2.84
CA ILE A 354 -8.07 12.87 -2.71
C ILE A 354 -8.30 12.54 -1.23
N THR A 355 -9.44 12.97 -0.69
CA THR A 355 -9.84 12.69 0.69
C THR A 355 -11.07 11.78 0.73
N GLY A 356 -11.09 10.85 1.69
CA GLY A 356 -12.21 9.98 2.02
C GLY A 356 -12.91 10.42 3.30
N ASN A 357 -13.82 9.60 3.84
CA ASN A 357 -14.50 9.92 5.09
C ASN A 357 -13.46 10.08 6.21
N ASP A 358 -13.56 11.15 6.99
CA ASP A 358 -12.68 11.51 8.11
C ASP A 358 -11.22 11.86 7.75
N GLY A 359 -10.75 11.62 6.52
CA GLY A 359 -9.37 11.95 6.13
C GLY A 359 -9.19 13.43 5.77
N GLN A 360 -8.11 14.04 6.27
CA GLN A 360 -7.91 15.48 6.14
C GLN A 360 -6.49 15.84 5.66
N LEU A 361 -6.41 16.87 4.82
CA LEU A 361 -5.17 17.63 4.67
C LEU A 361 -5.11 18.65 5.81
N ILE A 362 -4.03 18.65 6.60
CA ILE A 362 -3.89 19.45 7.82
C ILE A 362 -2.73 20.42 7.68
N LEU A 363 -3.02 21.71 7.82
CA LEU A 363 -2.05 22.81 7.68
C LEU A 363 -2.07 23.71 8.93
N SER A 364 -0.92 24.32 9.25
CA SER A 364 -0.86 25.34 10.29
C SER A 364 -1.51 26.65 9.83
N LEU A 365 -2.41 27.21 10.64
CA LEU A 365 -3.08 28.48 10.36
C LEU A 365 -2.95 29.43 11.56
N GLY A 366 -2.37 30.60 11.30
CA GLY A 366 -2.27 31.70 12.27
C GLY A 366 -3.32 32.79 12.06
N ALA A 367 -3.47 33.67 13.05
CA ALA A 367 -4.33 34.85 12.95
C ALA A 367 -3.89 35.77 11.78
N GLY A 368 -4.83 36.17 10.94
CA GLY A 368 -4.58 36.96 9.73
C GLY A 368 -3.95 36.15 8.57
N GLY A 369 -3.64 34.87 8.77
CA GLY A 369 -3.11 33.98 7.74
C GLY A 369 -4.20 33.36 6.87
N SER A 370 -3.80 32.75 5.76
CA SER A 370 -4.70 31.98 4.89
C SER A 370 -3.96 30.86 4.19
N ASN A 371 -4.61 29.71 4.07
CA ASN A 371 -4.12 28.54 3.34
C ASN A 371 -5.12 28.11 2.26
N THR A 372 -4.59 27.64 1.13
CA THR A 372 -5.36 26.94 0.10
C THR A 372 -5.16 25.43 0.28
N TYR A 373 -6.25 24.68 0.35
CA TYR A 373 -6.27 23.22 0.44
C TYR A 373 -6.52 22.67 -0.96
N TYR A 374 -5.48 22.09 -1.58
CA TYR A 374 -5.57 21.45 -2.90
C TYR A 374 -6.16 20.04 -2.76
N ILE A 375 -7.45 19.96 -2.45
CA ILE A 375 -8.17 18.71 -2.18
C ILE A 375 -9.25 18.45 -3.24
N GLY A 376 -9.75 17.21 -3.27
CA GLY A 376 -10.82 16.79 -4.16
C GLY A 376 -11.31 15.37 -3.87
N THR A 377 -12.16 14.88 -4.76
CA THR A 377 -12.66 13.51 -4.79
C THR A 377 -11.97 12.72 -5.91
N ASP A 378 -12.32 11.45 -6.08
CA ASP A 378 -11.82 10.62 -7.19
C ASP A 378 -12.00 11.26 -8.57
N ASN A 379 -13.04 12.09 -8.76
CA ASN A 379 -13.38 12.62 -10.07
C ASN A 379 -13.25 14.14 -10.15
N ASN A 380 -13.40 14.85 -9.03
CA ASN A 380 -13.53 16.30 -9.03
C ASN A 380 -12.52 16.96 -8.10
N TYR A 381 -11.83 17.96 -8.62
CA TYR A 381 -11.03 18.88 -7.81
C TYR A 381 -11.95 19.90 -7.14
N ALA A 382 -11.87 20.02 -5.81
CA ALA A 382 -12.82 20.78 -4.99
C ALA A 382 -12.09 21.53 -3.87
N PRO A 383 -11.20 22.47 -4.20
CA PRO A 383 -10.34 23.10 -3.22
C PRO A 383 -11.11 24.01 -2.27
N ALA A 384 -10.48 24.31 -1.15
CA ALA A 384 -11.01 25.26 -0.17
C ALA A 384 -9.90 26.23 0.25
N ILE A 385 -10.28 27.47 0.55
CA ILE A 385 -9.41 28.47 1.16
C ILE A 385 -9.93 28.73 2.56
N VAL A 386 -9.06 28.57 3.56
CA VAL A 386 -9.37 28.91 4.95
C VAL A 386 -8.49 30.08 5.36
N ALA A 387 -9.12 31.12 5.89
CA ALA A 387 -8.42 32.30 6.41
C ALA A 387 -8.77 32.51 7.88
N GLY A 388 -7.75 32.66 8.72
CA GLY A 388 -7.94 33.04 10.13
C GLY A 388 -8.12 34.53 10.23
N ASN A 389 -9.26 35.00 10.77
CA ASN A 389 -9.46 36.42 11.00
C ASN A 389 -8.47 36.96 12.04
N ASN A 390 -8.29 38.28 12.06
CA ASN A 390 -7.39 38.91 13.01
C ASN A 390 -7.90 38.66 14.45
N GLY A 391 -7.06 38.06 15.30
CA GLY A 391 -7.44 37.65 16.65
C GLY A 391 -7.97 36.22 16.77
N SER A 392 -8.13 35.48 15.66
CA SER A 392 -8.43 34.04 15.69
C SER A 392 -7.31 33.26 16.38
N ALA A 393 -7.64 32.15 17.04
CA ALA A 393 -6.66 31.23 17.57
C ALA A 393 -5.75 30.67 16.47
N THR A 394 -4.47 30.50 16.81
CA THR A 394 -3.49 29.81 15.97
C THR A 394 -3.54 28.32 16.27
N GLY A 395 -3.51 27.48 15.24
CA GLY A 395 -3.55 26.03 15.41
C GLY A 395 -3.42 25.29 14.09
N MET A 396 -3.62 23.98 14.14
CA MET A 396 -3.74 23.15 12.95
C MET A 396 -5.20 23.16 12.49
N VAL A 397 -5.41 23.29 11.18
CA VAL A 397 -6.73 23.24 10.56
C VAL A 397 -6.72 22.13 9.52
N GLY A 398 -7.62 21.17 9.69
CA GLY A 398 -7.84 20.05 8.77
C GLY A 398 -8.99 20.35 7.84
N VAL A 399 -8.81 20.06 6.55
CA VAL A 399 -9.88 20.11 5.56
C VAL A 399 -9.88 18.83 4.73
N GLY A 400 -11.03 18.16 4.69
CA GLY A 400 -11.35 17.08 3.76
C GLY A 400 -12.58 17.42 2.94
N VAL A 401 -12.76 16.74 1.82
CA VAL A 401 -13.94 16.85 0.96
C VAL A 401 -14.43 15.46 0.53
N ASN A 402 -15.73 15.25 0.61
CA ASN A 402 -16.37 14.00 0.16
C ASN A 402 -17.45 14.30 -0.89
N THR A 403 -17.77 13.32 -1.72
CA THR A 403 -18.95 13.36 -2.59
C THR A 403 -20.24 13.27 -1.77
N SER A 404 -21.37 13.66 -2.37
CA SER A 404 -22.68 13.67 -1.71
C SER A 404 -22.81 14.71 -0.61
N VAL A 405 -24.06 15.10 -0.36
CA VAL A 405 -24.44 15.98 0.75
C VAL A 405 -25.53 15.28 1.54
N PHE A 406 -25.18 14.71 2.69
CA PHE A 406 -26.13 13.96 3.50
C PHE A 406 -26.88 14.87 4.46
N ALA A 407 -28.17 14.61 4.69
CA ALA A 407 -29.03 15.43 5.56
C ALA A 407 -28.49 15.58 7.00
N GLU A 408 -27.73 14.60 7.46
CA GLU A 408 -27.13 14.47 8.79
C GLU A 408 -25.69 15.00 8.83
N GLY A 409 -25.26 15.68 7.76
CA GLY A 409 -23.94 16.30 7.62
C GLY A 409 -22.81 15.32 7.31
N THR A 410 -23.02 14.02 7.52
CA THR A 410 -22.00 12.97 7.31
C THR A 410 -22.63 11.73 6.66
N ALA A 411 -21.82 10.91 5.99
CA ALA A 411 -22.27 9.77 5.19
C ALA A 411 -22.93 8.62 5.96
N ASN A 412 -22.98 8.67 7.29
CA ASN A 412 -23.47 7.56 8.11
C ASN A 412 -24.99 7.62 8.31
N ASN A 413 -25.71 6.87 7.47
CA ASN A 413 -27.17 6.63 7.51
C ASN A 413 -28.08 7.77 7.06
N GLY A 414 -27.52 8.74 6.34
CA GLY A 414 -28.26 9.90 5.90
C GLY A 414 -28.92 9.80 4.53
N ALA A 415 -30.00 10.55 4.33
CA ALA A 415 -30.54 10.76 2.99
C ALA A 415 -29.60 11.67 2.20
N ASP A 416 -29.22 11.24 0.99
CA ASP A 416 -28.41 12.05 0.08
C ASP A 416 -29.29 13.15 -0.54
N LEU A 417 -29.08 14.40 -0.09
CA LEU A 417 -29.77 15.59 -0.58
C LEU A 417 -29.40 15.87 -2.05
N GLY A 418 -28.23 15.43 -2.52
CA GLY A 418 -27.80 15.59 -3.91
C GLY A 418 -28.66 14.78 -4.89
N SER A 419 -29.49 13.85 -4.41
CA SER A 419 -30.39 13.06 -5.26
C SER A 419 -31.58 13.85 -5.81
N ASP A 420 -32.01 14.92 -5.14
CA ASP A 420 -33.19 15.70 -5.54
C ASP A 420 -33.12 17.21 -5.27
N GLN A 421 -32.14 17.70 -4.49
CA GLN A 421 -31.98 19.12 -4.19
C GLN A 421 -30.97 19.81 -5.14
N PRO A 422 -31.20 21.09 -5.53
CA PRO A 422 -30.26 21.87 -6.32
C PRO A 422 -29.06 22.30 -5.45
N LEU A 423 -27.94 21.58 -5.57
CA LEU A 423 -26.72 21.82 -4.77
C LEU A 423 -25.44 21.47 -5.56
N VAL A 424 -24.29 21.73 -4.95
CA VAL A 424 -23.00 21.19 -5.38
C VAL A 424 -22.74 19.90 -4.62
N ASP A 425 -22.48 18.81 -5.36
CA ASP A 425 -22.32 17.44 -4.86
C ASP A 425 -20.97 17.21 -4.15
N ALA A 426 -20.73 18.02 -3.12
CA ALA A 426 -19.57 17.92 -2.25
C ALA A 426 -19.85 18.47 -0.85
N THR A 427 -19.26 17.79 0.14
CA THR A 427 -19.26 18.20 1.54
C THR A 427 -17.83 18.45 2.01
N TRP A 428 -17.54 19.67 2.46
CA TRP A 428 -16.25 20.03 3.05
C TRP A 428 -16.27 19.85 4.57
N HIS A 429 -15.41 18.99 5.08
CA HIS A 429 -15.23 18.73 6.51
C HIS A 429 -14.07 19.56 7.04
N VAL A 430 -14.38 20.54 7.89
CA VAL A 430 -13.36 21.42 8.48
C VAL A 430 -13.22 21.11 9.97
N THR A 431 -11.98 20.99 10.43
CA THR A 431 -11.63 20.74 11.84
C THR A 431 -10.51 21.69 12.28
N SER A 432 -10.31 21.83 13.59
CA SER A 432 -9.15 22.53 14.13
C SER A 432 -8.75 21.96 15.48
N THR A 433 -7.46 22.02 15.78
CA THR A 433 -6.93 21.74 17.12
C THR A 433 -7.15 22.91 18.10
N ALA A 434 -7.46 24.11 17.60
CA ALA A 434 -7.86 25.22 18.46
C ALA A 434 -9.27 24.98 19.02
N THR A 435 -9.43 25.10 20.33
CA THR A 435 -10.71 24.81 21.02
C THR A 435 -11.46 26.05 21.49
N ALA A 436 -10.88 27.25 21.34
CA ALA A 436 -11.49 28.53 21.69
C ALA A 436 -11.04 29.62 20.71
N ASN A 437 -11.81 30.71 20.60
CA ASN A 437 -11.52 31.86 19.74
C ASN A 437 -11.28 31.49 18.26
N ILE A 438 -12.01 30.49 17.75
CA ILE A 438 -12.04 30.21 16.31
C ILE A 438 -12.82 31.34 15.65
N ASP A 439 -12.20 31.97 14.65
CA ASP A 439 -12.86 32.96 13.79
C ASP A 439 -12.27 32.83 12.38
N LEU A 440 -12.91 32.01 11.55
CA LEU A 440 -12.42 31.66 10.22
C LEU A 440 -13.33 32.20 9.12
N ASN A 441 -12.75 32.48 7.96
CA ASN A 441 -13.50 32.56 6.72
C ASN A 441 -13.21 31.31 5.89
N LEU A 442 -14.26 30.69 5.38
CA LEU A 442 -14.18 29.53 4.49
C LEU A 442 -14.69 29.92 3.12
N GLU A 443 -13.87 29.66 2.11
CA GLU A 443 -14.22 29.79 0.71
C GLU A 443 -14.06 28.42 0.05
N THR A 444 -15.13 27.92 -0.56
CA THR A 444 -15.12 26.62 -1.24
C THR A 444 -15.20 26.84 -2.74
N MET A 445 -14.55 25.98 -3.51
CA MET A 445 -14.56 26.07 -4.97
C MET A 445 -14.96 24.73 -5.59
N TRP A 446 -15.69 24.78 -6.70
CA TRP A 446 -16.19 23.59 -7.41
C TRP A 446 -16.22 23.82 -8.93
N SER A 447 -16.29 22.73 -9.69
CA SER A 447 -16.51 22.76 -11.14
C SER A 447 -18.00 22.58 -11.49
N SER A 448 -18.38 22.91 -12.73
CA SER A 448 -19.75 22.66 -13.22
C SER A 448 -20.19 21.21 -13.13
N ASP A 449 -19.25 20.27 -13.17
CA ASP A 449 -19.54 18.83 -13.17
C ASP A 449 -20.03 18.33 -11.81
N MET A 450 -19.87 19.15 -10.76
CA MET A 450 -20.34 18.86 -9.41
C MET A 450 -21.76 19.39 -9.17
N GLU A 451 -22.36 20.13 -10.10
CA GLU A 451 -23.66 20.75 -9.90
C GLU A 451 -24.80 19.80 -10.28
N VAL A 452 -25.75 19.63 -9.36
CA VAL A 452 -26.87 18.70 -9.53
C VAL A 452 -28.22 19.40 -9.48
N ASN A 453 -29.23 18.75 -10.06
CA ASN A 453 -30.66 19.11 -9.96
C ASN A 453 -31.01 20.57 -10.34
N GLY A 454 -30.33 21.12 -11.35
CA GLY A 454 -30.62 22.46 -11.84
C GLY A 454 -30.14 23.57 -10.92
N PHE A 455 -29.04 23.35 -10.19
CA PHE A 455 -28.37 24.34 -9.35
C PHE A 455 -28.22 25.72 -10.05
N ASP A 456 -28.72 26.77 -9.41
CA ASP A 456 -28.64 28.14 -9.88
C ASP A 456 -27.50 28.89 -9.19
N ARG A 457 -26.41 29.11 -9.93
CA ARG A 457 -25.23 29.84 -9.46
C ARG A 457 -25.51 31.28 -9.05
N THR A 458 -26.63 31.87 -9.44
CA THR A 458 -26.95 33.26 -9.10
C THR A 458 -27.59 33.39 -7.71
N MET A 459 -28.12 32.29 -7.16
CA MET A 459 -28.83 32.23 -5.89
C MET A 459 -28.38 31.01 -5.04
N LEU A 460 -27.16 31.07 -4.49
CA LEU A 460 -26.57 30.03 -3.66
C LEU A 460 -26.14 30.55 -2.28
N TYR A 461 -25.81 29.65 -1.37
CA TYR A 461 -25.13 29.97 -0.11
C TYR A 461 -24.29 28.79 0.37
N LEU A 462 -23.30 29.08 1.23
CA LEU A 462 -22.52 28.05 1.92
C LEU A 462 -23.21 27.68 3.23
N SER A 463 -23.91 26.55 3.22
CA SER A 463 -24.60 25.98 4.38
C SER A 463 -23.60 25.34 5.35
N HIS A 464 -23.96 25.36 6.63
CA HIS A 464 -23.16 24.86 7.73
C HIS A 464 -24.02 23.91 8.58
N TYR A 465 -23.54 22.69 8.79
CA TYR A 465 -24.30 21.69 9.52
C TYR A 465 -24.15 21.90 11.03
N THR A 466 -25.15 22.49 11.68
CA THR A 466 -25.10 22.78 13.12
C THR A 466 -26.42 22.42 13.80
N SER A 467 -26.34 22.02 15.07
CA SER A 467 -27.52 21.64 15.85
C SER A 467 -28.40 20.57 15.14
N GLY A 468 -27.74 19.63 14.46
CA GLY A 468 -28.40 18.53 13.75
C GLY A 468 -29.09 18.91 12.44
N ASN A 469 -28.83 20.10 11.88
CA ASN A 469 -29.45 20.54 10.63
C ASN A 469 -28.49 21.38 9.78
N TRP A 470 -28.70 21.40 8.47
CA TRP A 470 -28.07 22.34 7.55
C TRP A 470 -28.72 23.71 7.65
N ASP A 471 -27.95 24.72 8.04
CA ASP A 471 -28.47 26.08 8.17
C ASP A 471 -28.70 26.77 6.83
N VAL A 472 -29.51 27.82 6.85
CA VAL A 472 -29.79 28.65 5.67
C VAL A 472 -29.16 30.03 5.90
N ASN A 473 -28.48 30.53 4.88
CA ASN A 473 -27.86 31.86 4.91
C ASN A 473 -28.41 32.73 3.76
N ALA A 474 -28.08 34.01 3.76
CA ALA A 474 -28.41 34.91 2.67
C ALA A 474 -27.77 34.42 1.37
N THR A 475 -28.59 34.34 0.32
CA THR A 475 -28.15 33.93 -1.01
C THR A 475 -27.26 34.98 -1.66
N ALA A 476 -26.23 34.52 -2.37
CA ALA A 476 -25.36 35.33 -3.21
C ALA A 476 -25.13 34.61 -4.55
N SER A 477 -24.56 35.32 -5.52
CA SER A 477 -24.08 34.70 -6.76
C SER A 477 -22.68 34.13 -6.55
N ALA A 478 -22.38 33.00 -7.21
CA ALA A 478 -21.05 32.43 -7.26
C ALA A 478 -20.06 33.42 -7.88
N THR A 479 -18.83 33.45 -7.35
CA THR A 479 -17.73 34.11 -8.05
C THR A 479 -17.22 33.16 -9.14
N THR A 480 -16.92 33.68 -10.33
CA THR A 480 -16.24 32.90 -11.37
C THR A 480 -14.74 33.00 -11.16
N GLU A 481 -14.10 31.87 -11.02
CA GLU A 481 -12.67 31.75 -10.77
C GLU A 481 -11.91 31.35 -12.04
N ALA A 482 -10.58 31.33 -11.96
CA ALA A 482 -9.76 30.81 -13.04
C ALA A 482 -10.07 29.32 -13.32
N ASN A 483 -9.71 28.86 -14.52
CA ASN A 483 -9.81 27.44 -14.94
C ASN A 483 -11.23 26.86 -14.93
N GLY A 484 -12.27 27.69 -15.00
CA GLY A 484 -13.67 27.24 -15.08
C GLY A 484 -14.26 26.82 -13.73
N MET A 485 -13.62 27.17 -12.62
CA MET A 485 -14.13 26.94 -11.27
C MET A 485 -15.08 28.06 -10.84
N PHE A 486 -15.94 27.75 -9.87
CA PHE A 486 -16.82 28.69 -9.19
C PHE A 486 -16.52 28.67 -7.70
N SER A 487 -16.70 29.79 -7.01
CA SER A 487 -16.50 29.87 -5.56
C SER A 487 -17.64 30.55 -4.81
N THR A 488 -17.72 30.26 -3.52
CA THR A 488 -18.56 30.98 -2.56
C THR A 488 -17.88 31.03 -1.21
N LYS A 489 -18.17 32.08 -0.44
CA LYS A 489 -17.47 32.36 0.82
C LYS A 489 -18.44 32.61 1.96
N ARG A 490 -18.12 32.05 3.12
CA ARG A 490 -18.76 32.36 4.40
C ARG A 490 -17.73 32.91 5.37
N ASN A 491 -18.06 34.06 5.96
CA ASN A 491 -17.17 34.77 6.89
C ASN A 491 -17.59 34.53 8.33
N ASN A 492 -16.63 34.73 9.25
CA ASN A 492 -16.83 34.74 10.70
C ASN A 492 -17.41 33.42 11.26
N ILE A 493 -16.84 32.30 10.82
CA ILE A 493 -17.17 30.95 11.27
C ILE A 493 -16.51 30.70 12.62
N THR A 494 -17.33 30.50 13.65
CA THR A 494 -16.89 30.31 15.05
C THR A 494 -17.12 28.91 15.59
N SER A 495 -17.74 28.03 14.80
CA SER A 495 -17.82 26.59 15.04
C SER A 495 -17.54 25.85 13.74
N LEU A 496 -16.90 24.69 13.83
CA LEU A 496 -16.51 23.91 12.66
C LEU A 496 -17.36 22.65 12.56
N SER A 497 -17.81 22.36 11.35
CA SER A 497 -18.60 21.18 11.02
C SER A 497 -18.52 20.95 9.51
N PRO A 498 -19.30 19.99 8.96
CA PRO A 498 -19.49 19.90 7.52
C PRO A 498 -20.10 21.19 6.92
N PHE A 499 -19.61 21.57 5.74
CA PHE A 499 -20.11 22.66 4.93
C PHE A 499 -20.51 22.16 3.54
N ALA A 500 -21.57 22.70 2.96
CA ALA A 500 -22.04 22.35 1.62
C ALA A 500 -22.61 23.57 0.89
N VAL A 501 -22.44 23.62 -0.43
CA VAL A 501 -22.97 24.71 -1.25
C VAL A 501 -24.37 24.35 -1.72
N MET A 502 -25.36 25.14 -1.32
CA MET A 502 -26.77 24.86 -1.57
C MET A 502 -27.43 25.99 -2.37
N GLY A 503 -28.33 25.62 -3.29
CA GLY A 503 -29.17 26.58 -4.00
C GLY A 503 -30.32 27.09 -3.12
N GLN A 504 -30.89 28.23 -3.47
CA GLN A 504 -32.01 28.84 -2.74
C GLN A 504 -33.20 27.89 -2.51
N ASN A 505 -33.45 26.98 -3.46
CA ASN A 505 -34.57 26.04 -3.42
C ASN A 505 -34.21 24.67 -2.81
N ALA A 506 -33.01 24.51 -2.26
CA ALA A 506 -32.64 23.30 -1.54
C ALA A 506 -33.43 23.24 -0.23
N ASN A 507 -34.24 22.20 -0.06
CA ASN A 507 -34.98 21.93 1.18
C ASN A 507 -34.03 21.26 2.18
N THR A 508 -33.47 22.06 3.07
CA THR A 508 -32.52 21.61 4.11
C THR A 508 -33.20 21.10 5.38
N THR A 509 -34.53 21.18 5.43
CA THR A 509 -35.36 20.70 6.54
C THR A 509 -36.29 19.62 6.01
N ASP A 510 -36.34 18.50 6.72
CA ASP A 510 -37.03 17.25 6.35
C ASP A 510 -38.58 17.37 6.39
N VAL A 511 -39.13 18.43 5.79
CA VAL A 511 -40.49 18.40 5.29
C VAL A 511 -40.36 18.08 3.81
N LYS A 512 -40.25 16.79 3.50
CA LYS A 512 -40.46 16.27 2.13
C LYS A 512 -41.59 17.06 1.50
N ASN A 513 -41.22 17.78 0.44
CA ASN A 513 -42.11 18.48 -0.45
C ASN A 513 -43.35 17.59 -0.64
N VAL A 514 -44.55 18.10 -0.31
CA VAL A 514 -45.80 17.32 -0.43
C VAL A 514 -45.83 16.79 -1.85
N LEU A 515 -45.53 15.50 -2.00
CA LEU A 515 -45.56 14.83 -3.29
C LEU A 515 -46.99 14.98 -3.80
N ALA A 516 -47.18 15.89 -4.75
CA ALA A 516 -48.28 15.88 -5.69
C ALA A 516 -48.12 14.65 -6.61
N ASN A 517 -48.04 13.46 -6.02
CA ASN A 517 -48.10 12.22 -6.75
C ASN A 517 -49.58 11.90 -6.95
N ASN A 518 -49.97 11.85 -8.22
CA ASN A 518 -51.28 11.57 -8.78
C ASN A 518 -51.83 10.16 -8.44
N ALA A 519 -51.72 9.71 -7.19
CA ALA A 519 -52.47 8.58 -6.67
C ALA A 519 -53.77 9.12 -6.06
N THR A 520 -54.89 8.96 -6.77
CA THR A 520 -56.21 9.33 -6.27
C THR A 520 -56.51 8.59 -4.96
N ILE A 521 -56.51 9.31 -3.84
CA ILE A 521 -56.89 8.76 -2.53
C ILE A 521 -58.38 8.45 -2.55
N THR A 522 -58.72 7.17 -2.45
CA THR A 522 -60.11 6.71 -2.32
C THR A 522 -60.46 6.50 -0.85
N VAL A 523 -61.56 7.11 -0.40
CA VAL A 523 -62.15 6.91 0.93
C VAL A 523 -63.40 6.06 0.78
N TYR A 524 -63.50 4.95 1.53
CA TYR A 524 -64.64 4.03 1.44
C TYR A 524 -65.02 3.44 2.81
N PRO A 525 -66.31 3.18 3.08
CA PRO A 525 -67.46 3.55 2.26
C PRO A 525 -67.68 5.08 2.26
N ASN A 526 -68.12 5.61 1.13
CA ASN A 526 -68.56 7.00 0.99
C ASN A 526 -69.90 7.00 0.22
N PRO A 527 -71.06 7.22 0.87
CA PRO A 527 -71.21 7.73 2.23
C PRO A 527 -70.82 6.75 3.36
N ALA A 528 -70.31 7.28 4.47
CA ALA A 528 -69.82 6.55 5.64
C ALA A 528 -70.84 6.57 6.79
N VAL A 529 -70.90 5.50 7.58
CA VAL A 529 -71.78 5.40 8.76
C VAL A 529 -70.97 5.32 10.06
N ASN A 530 -70.13 4.29 10.22
CA ASN A 530 -69.38 4.04 11.46
C ASN A 530 -67.87 4.28 11.32
N SER A 531 -67.30 3.96 10.16
CA SER A 531 -65.88 4.11 9.87
C SER A 531 -65.63 4.38 8.40
N ILE A 532 -64.47 4.93 8.10
CA ILE A 532 -63.92 5.06 6.74
C ILE A 532 -62.57 4.38 6.67
N SER A 533 -62.27 3.78 5.53
CA SER A 533 -60.98 3.22 5.16
C SER A 533 -60.41 3.97 3.97
N VAL A 534 -59.09 4.03 3.88
CA VAL A 534 -58.37 4.74 2.82
C VAL A 534 -57.40 3.81 2.10
N ASN A 535 -57.20 4.03 0.80
CA ASN A 535 -56.17 3.33 0.05
C ASN A 535 -54.81 4.01 0.30
N GLY A 536 -53.83 3.25 0.79
CA GLY A 536 -52.49 3.69 1.17
C GLY A 536 -52.21 3.58 2.67
N ASN A 537 -50.93 3.57 3.05
CA ASN A 537 -50.49 3.45 4.45
C ASN A 537 -50.31 4.83 5.08
N TYR A 538 -51.13 5.16 6.07
CA TYR A 538 -51.09 6.44 6.78
C TYR A 538 -51.11 6.22 8.29
N ASN A 539 -50.37 7.04 9.02
CA ASN A 539 -50.16 6.89 10.46
C ASN A 539 -51.15 7.74 11.27
N ASN A 540 -51.61 8.86 10.71
CA ASN A 540 -52.57 9.75 11.36
C ASN A 540 -53.53 10.43 10.39
N ALA A 541 -54.67 10.88 10.91
CA ALA A 541 -55.70 11.57 10.16
C ALA A 541 -56.32 12.73 10.95
N LYS A 542 -56.64 13.81 10.25
CA LYS A 542 -57.38 14.97 10.75
C LYS A 542 -58.62 15.21 9.88
N ILE A 543 -59.77 15.43 10.50
CA ILE A 543 -61.05 15.64 9.84
C ILE A 543 -61.51 17.07 10.11
N TYR A 544 -61.97 17.74 9.06
CA TYR A 544 -62.40 19.13 9.05
C TYR A 544 -63.84 19.24 8.52
N ASP A 545 -64.61 20.17 9.07
CA ASP A 545 -65.93 20.54 8.52
C ASP A 545 -65.79 21.42 7.27
N LEU A 546 -66.93 21.80 6.66
CA LEU A 546 -66.98 22.67 5.48
C LEU A 546 -66.44 24.08 5.70
N ASN A 547 -66.34 24.53 6.95
CA ASN A 547 -65.79 25.83 7.31
C ASN A 547 -64.28 25.75 7.61
N GLY A 548 -63.65 24.58 7.42
CA GLY A 548 -62.24 24.34 7.69
C GLY A 548 -61.91 24.21 9.18
N LYS A 549 -62.92 24.09 10.06
CA LYS A 549 -62.70 23.83 11.48
C LYS A 549 -62.36 22.35 11.68
N MET A 550 -61.27 22.07 12.38
CA MET A 550 -60.88 20.69 12.73
C MET A 550 -61.89 20.13 13.74
N ILE A 551 -62.51 19.00 13.39
CA ILE A 551 -63.54 18.33 14.19
C ILE A 551 -62.98 17.10 14.89
N LYS A 552 -61.98 16.43 14.29
CA LYS A 552 -61.36 15.24 14.88
C LYS A 552 -59.90 15.10 14.44
N ALA A 553 -59.06 14.59 15.33
CA ALA A 553 -57.73 14.07 15.02
C ALA A 553 -57.63 12.65 15.60
N SER A 554 -57.07 11.71 14.85
CA SER A 554 -56.94 10.31 15.27
C SER A 554 -55.66 9.70 14.72
N SER A 555 -55.01 8.84 15.50
CA SER A 555 -54.08 7.86 14.95
C SER A 555 -54.85 6.84 14.11
N MET A 556 -54.19 6.33 13.07
CA MET A 556 -54.72 5.35 12.13
C MET A 556 -54.29 3.95 12.54
N SER A 557 -55.20 2.98 12.47
CA SER A 557 -54.90 1.55 12.61
C SER A 557 -55.60 0.81 11.46
N ASN A 558 -54.86 -0.06 10.76
CA ASN A 558 -55.34 -0.77 9.56
C ASN A 558 -55.99 0.14 8.51
N ASN A 559 -55.41 1.33 8.28
CA ASN A 559 -55.88 2.34 7.33
C ASN A 559 -57.37 2.72 7.51
N SER A 560 -57.88 2.67 8.74
CA SER A 560 -59.28 2.92 9.08
C SER A 560 -59.44 3.96 10.19
N ILE A 561 -60.55 4.70 10.14
CA ILE A 561 -60.92 5.75 11.11
C ILE A 561 -62.37 5.57 11.49
N ILE A 562 -62.65 5.59 12.79
CA ILE A 562 -64.01 5.60 13.32
C ILE A 562 -64.59 7.02 13.15
N VAL A 563 -65.74 7.13 12.50
CA VAL A 563 -66.46 8.40 12.26
C VAL A 563 -67.88 8.39 12.81
N SER A 564 -68.27 7.34 13.56
CA SER A 564 -69.63 7.17 14.12
C SER A 564 -70.11 8.35 14.98
N GLU A 565 -69.19 9.03 15.64
CA GLU A 565 -69.46 10.19 16.50
C GLU A 565 -69.66 11.52 15.75
N LEU A 566 -69.38 11.55 14.44
CA LEU A 566 -69.58 12.75 13.62
C LEU A 566 -71.05 12.90 13.22
N PRO A 567 -71.63 14.12 13.31
CA PRO A 567 -72.94 14.41 12.73
C PRO A 567 -72.99 14.12 11.21
N ALA A 568 -74.20 13.93 10.68
CA ALA A 568 -74.39 13.82 9.24
C ALA A 568 -73.93 15.11 8.53
N GLY A 569 -73.10 14.97 7.49
CA GLY A 569 -72.49 16.12 6.83
C GLY A 569 -71.35 15.77 5.88
N VAL A 570 -70.80 16.78 5.21
CA VAL A 570 -69.64 16.65 4.32
C VAL A 570 -68.39 17.06 5.07
N TYR A 571 -67.35 16.25 4.99
CA TYR A 571 -66.09 16.45 5.68
C TYR A 571 -64.90 16.35 4.73
N THR A 572 -63.82 17.06 5.07
CA THR A 572 -62.51 16.90 4.44
C THR A 572 -61.60 16.17 5.40
N ILE A 573 -60.87 15.17 4.89
CA ILE A 573 -59.88 14.42 5.65
C ILE A 573 -58.47 14.73 5.12
N LEU A 574 -57.55 15.02 6.04
CA LEU A 574 -56.11 15.11 5.83
C LEU A 574 -55.45 13.89 6.46
N LEU A 575 -54.70 13.13 5.67
CA LEU A 575 -53.98 11.93 6.04
C LEU A 575 -52.47 12.23 6.03
N ASN A 576 -51.73 11.76 7.02
CA ASN A 576 -50.27 11.87 7.02
C ASN A 576 -49.63 10.49 7.27
N GLY A 577 -48.62 10.14 6.48
CA GLY A 577 -47.81 8.92 6.62
C GLY A 577 -46.35 9.19 6.26
N ASP A 578 -45.52 8.15 6.34
CA ASP A 578 -44.06 8.27 6.16
C ASP A 578 -43.65 8.68 4.74
N ASN A 579 -44.57 8.49 3.78
CA ASN A 579 -44.40 8.85 2.37
C ASN A 579 -45.10 10.17 1.98
N GLY A 580 -45.63 10.93 2.95
CA GLY A 580 -46.21 12.26 2.74
C GLY A 580 -47.65 12.43 3.26
N SER A 581 -48.24 13.57 2.90
CA SER A 581 -49.59 13.98 3.29
C SER A 581 -50.55 13.99 2.11
N ALA A 582 -51.83 13.72 2.39
CA ALA A 582 -52.84 13.41 1.39
C ALA A 582 -54.21 13.97 1.83
N THR A 583 -55.03 14.52 0.93
CA THR A 583 -56.36 15.06 1.27
C THR A 583 -57.49 14.45 0.44
N SER A 584 -58.65 14.20 1.06
CA SER A 584 -59.84 13.69 0.36
C SER A 584 -61.13 14.17 1.04
N ARG A 585 -62.29 13.94 0.41
CA ARG A 585 -63.61 14.35 0.91
C ARG A 585 -64.52 13.13 1.08
N PHE A 586 -65.32 13.11 2.14
CA PHE A 586 -66.32 12.07 2.36
C PHE A 586 -67.63 12.64 2.95
N VAL A 587 -68.71 11.88 2.79
CA VAL A 587 -70.04 12.21 3.31
C VAL A 587 -70.34 11.27 4.48
N LYS A 588 -70.74 11.80 5.64
CA LYS A 588 -71.23 11.05 6.80
C LYS A 588 -72.75 11.03 6.78
N GLN A 589 -73.34 9.84 6.95
CA GLN A 589 -74.79 9.62 7.11
C GLN A 589 -75.23 9.58 8.56
#